data_AF-A0A0S6VUN4-F1
#
_entry.id   AF-A0A0S6VUN4-F1
#
_cell.length_a   1.000
_cell.length_b   1.000
_cell.length_c   1.000
_cell.angle_alpha   90.00
_cell.angle_beta   90.00
_cell.angle_gamma   90.00
#
_symmetry.space_group_name_H-M   'P 1'
#
loop_
_entity.id
_entity.type
_entity.pdbx_description
1 polymer ?
#
loop_
_entity_poly.entity_id
_entity_poly.type
_entity_poly.pdbx_seq_one_letter_code
_entity_poly.pdbx_strand_id
1 'polypeptide(L)'
;MAIAEQFFGELPVGNAFILQMNTPQFPFLLVAPTMRIPGNVSKTINAYLAMRALLIAIIQHNASHEKQIKSIAISGFCSGVGGMFPEESASQMRIAYDMIIGEQWKRIVHPALAPYAMRNE
;
A
#
# COMPACT_ATOMS: atom_id res chain seq x y z
N MET A 1 -3.64 -4.32 21.10
CA MET A 1 -3.53 -4.68 19.66
C MET A 1 -3.10 -3.44 18.90
N ALA A 2 -2.05 -3.50 18.07
CA ALA A 2 -1.40 -2.31 17.49
C ALA A 2 -2.36 -1.29 16.86
N ILE A 3 -3.38 -1.73 16.11
CA ILE A 3 -4.37 -0.82 15.50
C ILE A 3 -5.19 -0.06 16.55
N ALA A 4 -5.63 -0.71 17.63
CA ALA A 4 -6.43 -0.07 18.66
C ALA A 4 -5.63 1.01 19.42
N GLU A 5 -4.36 0.73 19.71
CA GLU A 5 -3.51 1.58 20.55
C GLU A 5 -2.79 2.68 19.75
N GLN A 6 -2.31 2.38 18.54
CA GLN A 6 -1.48 3.30 17.75
C GLN A 6 -2.27 4.08 16.70
N PHE A 7 -3.43 3.57 16.29
CA PHE A 7 -4.27 4.15 15.25
C PHE A 7 -5.69 4.45 15.74
N PHE A 8 -5.88 4.53 17.07
CA PHE A 8 -7.14 4.88 17.71
C PHE A 8 -8.35 4.07 17.19
N GLY A 9 -8.11 2.79 16.86
CA GLY A 9 -9.14 1.85 16.43
C GLY A 9 -9.33 1.71 14.92
N GLU A 10 -8.71 2.56 14.07
CA GLU A 10 -8.89 2.48 12.62
C GLU A 10 -7.61 2.83 11.85
N LEU A 11 -7.23 1.97 10.90
CA LEU A 11 -6.22 2.26 9.89
C LEU A 11 -6.91 2.44 8.54
N PRO A 12 -7.01 3.65 7.98
CA PRO A 12 -7.70 3.89 6.72
C PRO A 12 -6.90 3.38 5.50
N VAL A 13 -7.61 3.09 4.41
CA VAL A 13 -7.00 2.82 3.09
C VAL A 13 -6.12 4.01 2.68
N GLY A 14 -4.91 3.71 2.16
CA GLY A 14 -3.90 4.73 1.87
C GLY A 14 -2.95 5.02 3.03
N ASN A 15 -3.09 4.32 4.14
CA ASN A 15 -2.09 4.24 5.20
C ASN A 15 -1.53 2.83 5.30
N ALA A 16 -0.33 2.69 5.85
CA ALA A 16 0.29 1.42 6.12
C ALA A 16 1.18 1.51 7.36
N PHE A 17 1.41 0.37 8.02
CA PHE A 17 2.38 0.27 9.10
C PHE A 17 3.11 -1.06 9.09
N ILE A 18 4.22 -1.11 9.81
CA ILE A 18 5.13 -2.25 9.86
C ILE A 18 5.20 -2.74 11.31
N LEU A 19 4.98 -4.04 11.49
CA LEU A 19 5.16 -4.75 12.75
C LEU A 19 6.44 -5.55 12.70
N GLN A 20 7.22 -5.50 13.77
CA GLN A 20 8.29 -6.46 13.98
C GLN A 20 7.70 -7.77 14.50
N MET A 21 8.10 -8.87 13.88
CA MET A 21 7.65 -10.21 14.20
C MET A 21 8.69 -10.95 15.03
N ASN A 22 8.24 -11.87 15.89
CA ASN A 22 9.09 -12.74 16.68
C ASN A 22 9.55 -13.99 15.90
N THR A 23 9.68 -13.90 14.58
CA THR A 23 10.12 -15.02 13.72
C THR A 23 11.26 -14.57 12.80
N PRO A 24 12.34 -15.35 12.67
CA PRO A 24 13.48 -14.96 11.84
C PRO A 24 13.17 -15.05 10.34
N GLN A 25 12.26 -15.95 9.94
CA GLN A 25 11.90 -16.16 8.53
C GLN A 25 11.10 -14.98 7.95
N PHE A 26 10.16 -14.43 8.73
CA PHE A 26 9.35 -13.28 8.34
C PHE A 26 9.44 -12.22 9.45
N PRO A 27 10.57 -11.50 9.56
CA PRO A 27 10.84 -10.61 10.67
C PRO A 27 9.97 -9.36 10.70
N PHE A 28 9.24 -9.09 9.62
CA PHE A 28 8.36 -7.95 9.47
C PHE A 28 7.01 -8.40 8.89
N LEU A 29 5.94 -7.82 9.42
CA LEU A 29 4.60 -7.91 8.84
C LEU A 29 4.18 -6.49 8.42
N LEU A 30 3.87 -6.32 7.15
CA LEU A 30 3.36 -5.07 6.60
C LEU A 30 1.84 -5.12 6.55
N VAL A 31 1.20 -4.09 7.09
CA VAL A 31 -0.26 -3.98 7.13
C VAL A 31 -0.67 -2.76 6.33
N ALA A 32 -1.38 -2.99 5.22
CA ALA A 32 -1.88 -1.96 4.32
C ALA A 32 -3.34 -2.28 3.94
N PRO A 33 -4.33 -1.60 4.55
CA PRO A 33 -5.74 -1.87 4.31
C PRO A 33 -6.13 -1.58 2.86
N THR A 34 -6.79 -2.56 2.22
CA THR A 34 -7.36 -2.43 0.87
C THR A 34 -8.84 -2.06 0.90
N MET A 35 -9.50 -2.22 2.05
CA MET A 35 -10.90 -1.93 2.28
C MET A 35 -11.09 -1.53 3.74
N ARG A 36 -12.04 -0.63 4.03
CA ARG A 36 -12.48 -0.35 5.40
C ARG A 36 -13.38 -1.46 5.92
N ILE A 37 -14.37 -1.84 5.11
CA ILE A 37 -15.28 -2.95 5.35
C ILE A 37 -15.16 -3.88 4.13
N PRO A 38 -15.06 -5.21 4.30
CA PRO A 38 -15.01 -6.14 3.18
C PRO A 38 -16.17 -5.93 2.21
N GLY A 39 -15.88 -5.73 0.92
CA GLY A 39 -16.88 -5.45 -0.10
C GLY A 39 -16.27 -5.22 -1.48
N ASN A 40 -17.12 -5.03 -2.50
CA ASN A 40 -16.66 -4.81 -3.87
C ASN A 40 -15.98 -3.44 -4.01
N VAL A 41 -14.72 -3.45 -4.42
CA VAL A 41 -13.89 -2.26 -4.67
C VAL A 41 -13.27 -2.27 -6.07
N SER A 42 -13.85 -3.06 -6.99
CA SER A 42 -13.34 -3.27 -8.35
C SER A 42 -13.21 -1.99 -9.18
N LYS A 43 -14.06 -0.99 -8.92
CA LYS A 43 -14.05 0.32 -9.59
C LYS A 43 -13.24 1.40 -8.86
N THR A 44 -12.60 1.06 -7.75
CA THR A 44 -11.84 2.02 -6.92
C THR A 44 -10.35 2.02 -7.27
N ILE A 45 -9.59 2.89 -6.61
CA ILE A 45 -8.13 2.95 -6.68
C ILE A 45 -7.46 2.33 -5.43
N ASN A 46 -8.18 1.48 -4.70
CA ASN A 46 -7.73 1.01 -3.40
C ASN A 46 -6.44 0.18 -3.46
N ALA A 47 -6.24 -0.59 -4.54
CA ALA A 47 -5.00 -1.37 -4.71
C ALA A 47 -3.80 -0.42 -4.89
N TYR A 48 -3.97 0.67 -5.65
CA TYR A 48 -2.95 1.71 -5.79
C TYR A 48 -2.65 2.38 -4.45
N LEU A 49 -3.68 2.84 -3.73
CA LEU A 49 -3.49 3.54 -2.44
C LEU A 49 -2.80 2.66 -1.39
N ALA A 50 -3.23 1.39 -1.26
CA ALA A 50 -2.64 0.46 -0.31
C ALA A 50 -1.18 0.14 -0.67
N MET A 51 -0.88 -0.13 -1.94
CA MET A 51 0.49 -0.43 -2.39
C MET A 51 1.40 0.80 -2.22
N ARG A 52 0.92 1.98 -2.58
CA ARG A 52 1.66 3.24 -2.43
C ARG A 52 2.01 3.52 -0.96
N ALA A 53 1.05 3.33 -0.06
CA ALA A 53 1.25 3.51 1.37
C ALA A 53 2.27 2.51 1.95
N LEU A 54 2.16 1.24 1.54
CA LEU A 54 3.08 0.18 1.94
C LEU A 54 4.53 0.51 1.54
N LEU A 55 4.75 0.97 0.31
CA LEU A 55 6.09 1.34 -0.17
C LEU A 55 6.67 2.55 0.57
N ILE A 56 5.87 3.56 0.88
CA ILE A 56 6.32 4.70 1.71
C ILE A 56 6.74 4.19 3.09
N ALA A 57 5.93 3.34 3.73
CA ALA A 57 6.23 2.81 5.05
C ALA A 57 7.57 2.07 5.07
N ILE A 58 7.87 1.29 4.02
CA ILE A 58 9.18 0.64 3.85
C ILE A 58 10.31 1.68 3.76
N ILE A 59 10.15 2.73 2.93
CA ILE A 59 11.17 3.79 2.79
C ILE A 59 11.43 4.49 4.13
N GLN A 60 10.37 4.83 4.86
CA GLN A 60 10.47 5.50 6.15
C GLN A 60 11.11 4.60 7.22
N HIS A 61 10.73 3.32 7.26
CA HIS A 61 11.37 2.32 8.12
C HIS A 61 12.86 2.21 7.82
N ASN A 62 13.20 2.06 6.53
CA ASN A 62 14.58 1.96 6.05
C ASN A 62 15.41 3.23 6.31
N ALA A 63 14.79 4.41 6.35
CA ALA A 63 15.49 5.65 6.71
C ALA A 63 15.82 5.76 8.21
N SER A 64 15.13 5.02 9.08
CA SER A 64 15.14 5.21 10.54
C SER A 64 15.67 4.01 11.35
N HIS A 65 15.85 2.85 10.71
CA HIS A 65 16.22 1.61 11.40
C HIS A 65 17.43 0.94 10.75
N GLU A 66 18.30 0.30 11.54
CA GLU A 66 19.45 -0.43 10.99
C GLU A 66 19.03 -1.67 10.17
N LYS A 67 17.99 -2.38 10.63
CA LYS A 67 17.49 -3.58 9.95
C LYS A 67 16.55 -3.21 8.80
N GLN A 68 17.15 -3.11 7.62
CA GLN A 68 16.50 -2.76 6.36
C GLN A 68 15.58 -3.88 5.82
N ILE A 69 14.44 -3.48 5.26
CA ILE A 69 13.57 -4.33 4.43
C ILE A 69 14.03 -4.22 2.98
N LYS A 70 14.54 -5.33 2.42
CA LYS A 70 15.07 -5.38 1.05
C LYS A 70 14.16 -6.11 0.05
N SER A 71 13.24 -6.92 0.55
CA SER A 71 12.32 -7.73 -0.25
C SER A 71 11.05 -7.98 0.54
N ILE A 72 9.93 -8.10 -0.19
CA ILE A 72 8.63 -8.46 0.38
C ILE A 72 8.02 -9.57 -0.48
N ALA A 73 7.27 -10.46 0.17
CA ALA A 73 6.25 -11.25 -0.50
C ALA A 73 4.93 -10.47 -0.41
N ILE A 74 4.22 -10.33 -1.51
CA ILE A 74 2.99 -9.54 -1.59
C ILE A 74 1.92 -10.31 -2.37
N SER A 75 0.67 -10.21 -1.91
CA SER A 75 -0.49 -10.78 -2.59
C SER A 75 -1.05 -9.81 -3.64
N GLY A 76 -1.94 -10.30 -4.51
CA GLY A 76 -2.75 -9.44 -5.37
C GLY A 76 -3.76 -8.64 -4.53
N PHE A 77 -3.67 -7.32 -4.58
CA PHE A 77 -4.53 -6.44 -3.79
C PHE A 77 -5.93 -6.34 -4.42
N CYS A 78 -6.97 -6.37 -3.59
CA CYS A 78 -8.37 -6.25 -4.02
C CYS A 78 -8.90 -7.35 -4.97
N SER A 79 -8.08 -8.34 -5.38
CA SER A 79 -8.48 -9.35 -6.39
C SER A 79 -9.28 -10.53 -5.84
N GLY A 80 -9.41 -10.65 -4.51
CA GLY A 80 -10.28 -11.62 -3.84
C GLY A 80 -11.65 -11.01 -3.54
N VAL A 81 -11.93 -10.79 -2.24
CA VAL A 81 -13.18 -10.17 -1.76
C VAL A 81 -13.48 -8.83 -2.45
N GLY A 82 -12.45 -8.08 -2.81
CA GLY A 82 -12.58 -6.78 -3.47
C GLY A 82 -13.13 -6.84 -4.91
N GLY A 83 -13.16 -8.01 -5.54
CA GLY A 83 -13.71 -8.21 -6.88
C GLY A 83 -12.96 -7.49 -8.01
N MET A 84 -11.76 -6.97 -7.75
CA MET A 84 -10.94 -6.32 -8.78
C MET A 84 -10.35 -7.38 -9.72
N PHE A 85 -10.44 -7.16 -11.03
CA PHE A 85 -9.79 -8.05 -11.99
C PHE A 85 -8.27 -8.10 -11.72
N PRO A 86 -7.63 -9.28 -11.81
CA PRO A 86 -6.20 -9.42 -11.52
C PRO A 86 -5.30 -8.44 -12.29
N GLU A 87 -5.63 -8.17 -13.55
CA GLU A 87 -4.91 -7.25 -14.43
C GLU A 87 -5.01 -5.80 -13.94
N GLU A 88 -6.20 -5.39 -13.49
CA GLU A 88 -6.44 -4.06 -12.92
C GLU A 88 -5.72 -3.90 -11.57
N SER A 89 -5.78 -4.91 -10.71
CA SER A 89 -5.00 -4.97 -9.47
C SER A 89 -3.51 -4.81 -9.75
N ALA A 90 -2.97 -5.64 -10.65
CA ALA A 90 -1.55 -5.61 -11.00
C ALA A 90 -1.14 -4.26 -11.60
N SER A 91 -1.98 -3.67 -12.46
CA SER A 91 -1.77 -2.34 -13.03
C SER A 91 -1.69 -1.26 -11.95
N GLN A 92 -2.66 -1.21 -11.03
CA GLN A 92 -2.66 -0.26 -9.92
C GLN A 92 -1.43 -0.44 -9.00
N MET A 93 -1.09 -1.68 -8.65
CA MET A 93 0.09 -1.97 -7.83
C MET A 93 1.39 -1.58 -8.54
N ARG A 94 1.49 -1.81 -9.85
CA ARG A 94 2.65 -1.44 -10.67
C ARG A 94 2.81 0.08 -10.76
N ILE A 95 1.72 0.81 -10.98
CA ILE A 95 1.75 2.28 -11.03
C ILE A 95 2.18 2.85 -9.66
N ALA A 96 1.73 2.26 -8.54
CA ALA A 96 2.22 2.64 -7.21
C ALA A 96 3.73 2.37 -7.04
N TYR A 97 4.21 1.22 -7.55
CA TYR A 97 5.64 0.90 -7.53
C TYR A 97 6.47 1.91 -8.33
N ASP A 98 6.08 2.21 -9.57
CA ASP A 98 6.77 3.19 -10.42
C ASP A 98 6.74 4.59 -9.81
N MET A 99 5.60 4.95 -9.21
CA MET A 99 5.46 6.23 -8.52
C MET A 99 6.46 6.38 -7.38
N ILE A 100 6.65 5.36 -6.55
CA ILE A 100 7.41 5.45 -5.31
C ILE A 100 8.86 4.98 -5.46
N ILE A 101 9.06 3.75 -5.94
CA ILE A 101 10.38 3.16 -6.14
C ILE A 101 11.03 3.68 -7.41
N GLY A 102 10.25 3.84 -8.49
CA GLY A 102 10.70 4.48 -9.73
C GLY A 102 10.81 6.01 -9.63
N GLU A 103 10.52 6.59 -8.45
CA GLU A 103 10.62 8.01 -8.14
C GLU A 103 9.86 8.96 -9.09
N GLN A 104 8.85 8.47 -9.82
CA GLN A 104 8.07 9.31 -10.72
C GLN A 104 7.31 10.41 -9.97
N TRP A 105 7.07 10.23 -8.66
CA TRP A 105 6.52 11.26 -7.78
C TRP A 105 7.31 12.58 -7.83
N LYS A 106 8.62 12.57 -8.10
CA LYS A 106 9.46 13.78 -8.21
C LYS A 106 9.06 14.70 -9.37
N ARG A 107 8.35 14.17 -10.36
CA ARG A 107 7.84 14.92 -11.52
C ARG A 107 6.45 15.51 -11.27
N ILE A 108 5.79 15.11 -10.19
CA ILE A 108 4.45 15.60 -9.83
C ILE A 108 4.59 16.91 -9.06
N VAL A 109 4.33 18.01 -9.76
CA VAL A 109 4.37 19.36 -9.18
C VAL A 109 3.07 19.74 -8.46
N HIS A 110 1.97 19.03 -8.73
CA HIS A 110 0.66 19.27 -8.13
C HIS A 110 -0.14 17.96 -8.02
N PRO A 111 -0.89 17.70 -6.92
CA PRO A 111 -1.65 16.46 -6.74
C PRO A 111 -2.63 16.12 -7.88
N ALA A 112 -3.15 17.13 -8.58
CA ALA A 112 -4.01 16.93 -9.75
C ALA A 112 -3.31 16.24 -10.94
N LEU A 113 -1.98 16.17 -10.94
CA LEU A 113 -1.19 15.45 -11.94
C LEU A 113 -0.84 14.03 -11.49
N ALA A 114 -1.16 13.65 -10.26
CA ALA A 114 -0.89 12.31 -9.77
C ALA A 114 -1.74 11.28 -10.53
N PRO A 115 -1.26 10.03 -10.64
CA PRO A 115 -2.06 8.96 -11.21
C PRO A 115 -3.44 8.87 -10.53
N TYR A 116 -4.46 8.61 -11.34
CA TYR A 116 -5.85 8.53 -10.91
C TYR A 116 -6.46 9.82 -10.32
N ALA A 117 -5.78 10.97 -10.42
CA ALA A 117 -6.40 12.26 -10.04
C ALA A 117 -7.64 12.57 -10.87
N MET A 118 -7.65 12.13 -12.14
CA MET A 118 -8.80 12.17 -13.05
C MET A 118 -8.99 10.75 -13.59
N ARG A 119 -9.84 9.96 -12.94
CA ARG A 119 -10.27 8.67 -13.48
C ARG A 119 -11.64 8.87 -14.12
N ASN A 120 -11.73 8.66 -15.43
CA ASN A 120 -13.03 8.56 -16.09
C ASN A 120 -13.68 7.27 -15.60
N GLU A 121 -14.90 7.38 -15.06
CA GLU A 121 -15.71 6.24 -14.57
C GLU A 121 -16.05 5.22 -15.66
#